data_AF-A0A558BYT5-F1
#
_entry.id   AF-A0A558BYT5-F1
#
_cell.length_a   1.000
_cell.length_b   1.000
_cell.length_c   1.000
_cell.angle_alpha   90.00
_cell.angle_beta   90.00
_cell.angle_gamma   90.00
#
_symmetry.space_group_name_H-M   'P 1'
#
loop_
_entity.id
_entity.type
_entity.pdbx_description
1 polymer ?
#
loop_
_entity_poly.entity_id
_entity_poly.type
_entity_poly.pdbx_seq_one_letter_code
_entity_poly.pdbx_strand_id
1 'polypeptide(L)'
;MALLLWANWQEPNLHDYSAPISVGALRVAGSLPATEAAKLHTQLIQMPGITACTVQAGAHAVAYTYRPDEITPAQVQQQLAPAFRVQTYEAPAAPVMGPQCPVPQGYIMALEKLRFALNLRRLFIAV
;
A
#
# COMPACT_ATOMS: atom_id res chain seq x y z
N MET A 1 19.84 26.06 14.88
CA MET A 1 19.94 26.35 13.43
C MET A 1 20.37 25.16 12.59
N ALA A 2 21.37 24.37 12.98
CA ALA A 2 21.87 23.25 12.18
C ALA A 2 20.79 22.23 11.75
N LEU A 3 19.84 21.89 12.63
CA LEU A 3 18.72 20.99 12.30
C LEU A 3 17.79 21.54 11.20
N LEU A 4 17.51 22.84 11.21
CA LEU A 4 16.68 23.47 10.16
C LEU A 4 17.44 23.51 8.84
N LEU A 5 18.74 23.84 8.87
CA LEU A 5 19.58 23.80 7.68
C LEU A 5 19.64 22.39 7.08
N TRP A 6 19.83 21.36 7.93
CA TRP A 6 19.79 19.96 7.53
C TRP A 6 18.43 19.56 6.93
N ALA A 7 17.33 19.92 7.59
CA ALA A 7 15.98 19.59 7.13
C ALA A 7 15.61 20.24 5.80
N ASN A 8 16.16 21.43 5.52
CA ASN A 8 15.90 22.21 4.31
C ASN A 8 16.99 22.04 3.22
N TRP A 9 17.97 21.15 3.44
CA TRP A 9 19.08 20.92 2.51
C TRP A 9 18.60 20.32 1.18
N GLN A 10 17.60 19.45 1.23
CA GLN A 10 16.96 18.82 0.08
C GLN A 10 15.49 19.18 0.04
N GLU A 11 14.92 19.11 -1.16
CA GLU A 11 13.47 19.19 -1.33
C GLU A 11 12.79 17.92 -0.79
N PRO A 12 11.58 18.04 -0.23
CA PRO A 12 10.76 16.88 0.09
C PRO A 12 10.48 16.04 -1.15
N ASN A 13 10.39 14.71 -0.98
CA ASN A 13 9.96 13.85 -2.06
C ASN A 13 8.44 14.01 -2.26
N LEU A 14 7.96 13.76 -3.47
CA LEU A 14 6.52 13.79 -3.77
C LEU A 14 5.70 12.83 -2.89
N HIS A 15 6.25 11.65 -2.57
CA HIS A 15 5.57 10.66 -1.74
C HIS A 15 5.40 11.12 -0.27
N ASP A 16 6.19 12.09 0.20
CA ASP A 16 6.08 12.63 1.56
C ASP A 16 4.74 13.39 1.78
N TYR A 17 4.10 13.83 0.69
CA TYR A 17 2.79 14.52 0.73
C TYR A 17 1.60 13.57 0.63
N SER A 18 1.83 12.30 0.27
CA SER A 18 0.76 11.32 0.09
C SER A 18 0.55 10.49 1.34
N ALA A 19 -0.70 10.11 1.61
CA ALA A 19 -1.00 9.13 2.65
C ALA A 19 -0.36 7.77 2.29
N PRO A 20 0.13 7.01 3.29
CA PRO A 20 0.73 5.71 3.03
C PRO A 20 -0.28 4.76 2.40
N ILE A 21 0.17 3.99 1.41
CA ILE A 21 -0.60 2.90 0.80
C ILE A 21 0.07 1.57 1.13
N SER A 22 -0.75 0.55 1.33
CA SER A 22 -0.32 -0.84 1.51
C SER A 22 -0.82 -1.68 0.35
N VAL A 23 -0.12 -2.79 0.08
CA VAL A 23 -0.48 -3.73 -0.98
C VAL A 23 -1.04 -4.99 -0.33
N GLY A 24 -2.17 -5.47 -0.83
CA GLY A 24 -2.75 -6.75 -0.48
C GLY A 24 -2.90 -7.63 -1.71
N ALA A 25 -2.90 -8.94 -1.49
CA ALA A 25 -3.15 -9.92 -2.53
C ALA A 25 -4.13 -10.99 -2.03
N LEU A 26 -5.05 -11.39 -2.90
CA LEU A 26 -6.02 -12.43 -2.66
C LEU A 26 -5.98 -13.44 -3.81
N ARG A 27 -6.25 -14.69 -3.48
CA ARG A 27 -6.52 -15.75 -4.44
C ARG A 27 -8.02 -16.04 -4.45
N VAL A 28 -8.59 -16.15 -5.63
CA VAL A 28 -9.98 -16.56 -5.81
C VAL A 28 -10.00 -18.08 -6.01
N ALA A 29 -10.82 -18.78 -5.24
CA ALA A 29 -10.99 -20.22 -5.38
C ALA A 29 -12.02 -20.53 -6.48
N GLY A 30 -11.73 -21.54 -7.29
CA GLY A 30 -12.59 -21.97 -8.40
C GLY A 30 -12.33 -21.23 -9.70
N SER A 31 -13.17 -21.50 -10.70
CA SER A 31 -13.09 -20.82 -12.01
C SER A 31 -13.47 -19.36 -11.85
N LEU A 32 -12.66 -18.45 -12.39
CA LEU A 32 -12.94 -17.01 -12.41
C LEU A 32 -13.14 -16.57 -13.87
N PRO A 33 -14.34 -16.76 -14.45
CA PRO A 33 -14.62 -16.34 -15.81
C PRO A 33 -14.49 -14.81 -15.95
N ALA A 34 -14.22 -14.32 -17.16
CA ALA A 34 -13.95 -12.90 -17.42
C ALA A 34 -15.07 -11.96 -16.91
N THR A 35 -16.32 -12.41 -16.98
CA THR A 35 -17.49 -11.66 -16.48
C THR A 35 -17.48 -11.52 -14.96
N GLU A 36 -17.07 -12.55 -14.22
CA GLU A 36 -16.93 -12.50 -12.77
C GLU A 36 -15.68 -11.72 -12.35
N ALA A 37 -14.58 -11.82 -13.11
CA ALA A 37 -13.40 -11.01 -12.90
C ALA A 37 -13.70 -9.51 -13.00
N ALA A 38 -14.52 -9.09 -13.97
CA ALA A 38 -14.97 -7.71 -14.12
C ALA A 38 -15.86 -7.24 -12.96
N LYS A 39 -16.77 -8.12 -12.48
CA LYS A 39 -17.58 -7.84 -11.28
C LYS A 39 -16.70 -7.66 -10.04
N LEU A 40 -15.73 -8.55 -9.84
CA LEU A 40 -14.78 -8.49 -8.73
C LEU A 40 -13.96 -7.19 -8.76
N HIS A 41 -13.45 -6.82 -9.93
CA HIS A 41 -12.75 -5.55 -10.12
C HIS A 41 -13.65 -4.35 -9.76
N THR A 42 -14.88 -4.36 -10.25
CA THR A 42 -15.86 -3.28 -9.99
C THR A 42 -16.20 -3.19 -8.51
N GLN A 43 -16.37 -4.32 -7.83
CA GLN A 43 -16.66 -4.33 -6.40
C GLN A 43 -15.48 -3.78 -5.60
N LEU A 44 -14.25 -4.17 -5.93
CA LEU A 44 -13.03 -3.69 -5.25
C LEU A 44 -12.79 -2.20 -5.44
N ILE A 45 -12.91 -1.68 -6.66
CA ILE A 45 -12.65 -0.24 -6.92
C ILE A 45 -13.71 0.66 -6.25
N GLN A 46 -14.88 0.11 -5.93
CA GLN A 46 -15.95 0.81 -5.21
C GLN A 46 -15.80 0.75 -3.68
N MET A 47 -14.89 -0.06 -3.14
CA MET A 47 -14.67 -0.13 -1.70
C MET A 47 -13.95 1.12 -1.18
N PRO A 48 -14.48 1.78 -0.13
CA PRO A 48 -13.76 2.83 0.56
C PRO A 48 -12.39 2.33 1.05
N GLY A 49 -11.35 3.15 0.88
CA GLY A 49 -9.98 2.81 1.25
C GLY A 49 -9.19 2.03 0.19
N ILE A 50 -9.82 1.49 -0.86
CA ILE A 50 -9.09 0.92 -2.01
C ILE A 50 -8.65 2.05 -2.96
N THR A 51 -7.37 2.07 -3.33
CA THR A 51 -6.79 3.08 -4.23
C THR A 51 -6.61 2.57 -5.65
N ALA A 52 -6.34 1.27 -5.82
CA ALA A 52 -6.25 0.61 -7.12
C ALA A 52 -6.40 -0.91 -6.95
N CYS A 53 -6.85 -1.61 -7.98
CA CYS A 53 -6.90 -3.06 -8.00
C CYS A 53 -6.63 -3.62 -9.40
N THR A 54 -6.09 -4.84 -9.44
CA THR A 54 -5.87 -5.61 -10.66
C THR A 54 -6.37 -7.03 -10.43
N VAL A 55 -7.21 -7.53 -11.33
CA VAL A 55 -7.76 -8.90 -11.29
C VAL A 55 -7.22 -9.67 -12.48
N GLN A 56 -6.56 -10.80 -12.22
CA GLN A 56 -6.03 -11.69 -13.25
C GLN A 56 -6.80 -13.00 -13.25
N ALA A 57 -7.78 -13.11 -14.16
CA ALA A 57 -8.67 -14.27 -14.28
C ALA A 57 -7.90 -15.60 -14.44
N GLY A 58 -6.91 -15.66 -15.33
CA GLY A 58 -6.14 -16.88 -15.60
C GLY A 58 -5.24 -17.35 -14.44
N ALA A 59 -4.84 -16.44 -13.55
CA ALA A 59 -4.07 -16.77 -12.36
C ALA A 59 -4.96 -16.94 -11.11
N HIS A 60 -6.26 -16.67 -11.24
CA HIS A 60 -7.22 -16.58 -10.14
C HIS A 60 -6.70 -15.70 -8.99
N ALA A 61 -6.04 -14.59 -9.34
CA ALA A 61 -5.33 -13.74 -8.40
C ALA A 61 -5.82 -12.30 -8.51
N VAL A 62 -5.82 -11.61 -7.37
CA VAL A 62 -6.17 -10.20 -7.26
C VAL A 62 -5.11 -9.51 -6.45
N ALA A 63 -4.58 -8.41 -6.97
CA ALA A 63 -3.74 -7.48 -6.24
C ALA A 63 -4.52 -6.18 -6.03
N TYR A 64 -4.44 -5.59 -4.86
CA TYR A 64 -5.05 -4.31 -4.56
C TYR A 64 -4.13 -3.46 -3.70
N THR A 65 -4.26 -2.15 -3.85
CA THR A 65 -3.62 -1.15 -3.00
C THR A 65 -4.68 -0.48 -2.15
N TYR A 66 -4.38 -0.23 -0.89
CA TYR A 66 -5.33 0.29 0.07
C TYR A 66 -4.70 1.25 1.08
N ARG A 67 -5.51 2.14 1.64
CA ARG A 67 -5.12 3.01 2.76
C ARG A 67 -5.33 2.27 4.07
N PRO A 68 -4.26 1.96 4.83
CA PRO A 68 -4.34 1.10 6.02
C PRO A 68 -5.12 1.74 7.16
N ASP A 69 -5.26 3.07 7.16
CA ASP A 69 -6.07 3.81 8.13
C ASP A 69 -7.58 3.71 7.86
N GLU A 70 -7.99 3.28 6.65
CA GLU A 70 -9.40 3.21 6.24
C GLU A 70 -9.92 1.77 6.14
N ILE A 71 -9.09 0.84 5.66
CA ILE A 71 -9.50 -0.55 5.45
C ILE A 71 -8.35 -1.52 5.72
N THR A 72 -8.70 -2.69 6.23
CA THR A 72 -7.76 -3.79 6.49
C THR A 72 -7.95 -4.93 5.49
N PRO A 73 -6.92 -5.76 5.23
CA PRO A 73 -7.06 -6.94 4.36
C PRO A 73 -8.19 -7.88 4.78
N ALA A 74 -8.40 -8.05 6.09
CA ALA A 74 -9.47 -8.87 6.63
C ALA A 74 -10.87 -8.32 6.30
N GLN A 75 -11.05 -7.00 6.36
CA GLN A 75 -12.31 -6.35 5.94
C GLN A 75 -12.56 -6.49 4.44
N VAL A 76 -11.52 -6.34 3.61
CA VAL A 76 -11.64 -6.59 2.16
C VAL A 76 -12.11 -8.02 1.91
N GLN A 77 -11.48 -9.01 2.56
CA GLN A 77 -11.87 -10.41 2.43
C GLN A 77 -13.33 -10.64 2.88
N GLN A 78 -13.72 -10.05 4.01
CA GLN A 78 -15.07 -10.17 4.56
C GLN A 78 -16.14 -9.58 3.63
N GLN A 79 -15.86 -8.44 2.99
CA GLN A 79 -16.80 -7.81 2.05
C GLN A 79 -16.92 -8.58 0.73
N LEU A 80 -15.88 -9.30 0.31
CA LEU A 80 -15.91 -10.13 -0.90
C LEU A 80 -16.51 -11.52 -0.68
N ALA A 81 -16.43 -12.06 0.54
CA ALA A 81 -16.87 -13.41 0.90
C ALA A 81 -18.31 -13.79 0.48
N PRO A 82 -19.31 -12.88 0.47
CA PRO A 82 -20.67 -13.23 0.04
C PRO A 82 -20.79 -13.59 -1.44
N ALA A 83 -19.95 -13.00 -2.29
CA ALA A 83 -20.00 -13.18 -3.74
C ALA A 83 -18.86 -14.04 -4.28
N PHE A 84 -17.71 -14.07 -3.59
CA PHE A 84 -16.50 -14.72 -4.05
C PHE A 84 -15.83 -15.52 -2.93
N ARG A 85 -15.37 -16.73 -3.25
CA ARG A 85 -14.53 -17.51 -2.33
C ARG A 85 -13.09 -17.03 -2.43
N VAL A 86 -12.72 -16.06 -1.61
CA VAL A 86 -11.37 -15.47 -1.57
C VAL A 86 -10.53 -16.00 -0.40
N GLN A 87 -9.24 -16.20 -0.65
CA GLN A 87 -8.25 -16.60 0.34
C GLN A 87 -7.07 -15.63 0.31
N THR A 88 -6.44 -15.39 1.45
CA THR A 88 -5.22 -14.58 1.53
C THR A 88 -4.13 -15.21 0.67
N TYR A 89 -3.54 -14.40 -0.22
CA TYR A 89 -2.34 -14.82 -0.93
C TYR A 89 -1.13 -14.42 -0.11
N GLU A 90 -0.60 -15.37 0.67
CA GLU A 90 0.72 -15.23 1.27
C GLU A 90 1.76 -15.56 0.22
N ALA A 91 2.43 -14.52 -0.30
CA ALA A 91 3.67 -14.75 -1.02
C ALA A 91 4.66 -15.40 -0.03
N PRO A 92 5.38 -16.47 -0.41
CA PRO A 92 6.42 -17.02 0.45
C PRO A 92 7.41 -15.89 0.74
N ALA A 93 7.57 -15.57 2.03
CA ALA A 93 8.53 -14.56 2.45
C ALA A 93 9.91 -15.02 1.96
N ALA A 94 10.43 -14.37 0.93
CA ALA A 94 11.80 -14.61 0.52
C ALA A 94 12.68 -14.24 1.72
N PRO A 95 13.52 -15.15 2.23
CA PRO A 95 14.43 -14.80 3.30
C PRO A 95 15.26 -13.61 2.81
N VAL A 96 15.28 -12.53 3.58
CA VAL A 96 16.10 -11.36 3.27
C VAL A 96 17.55 -11.80 3.40
N MET A 97 18.14 -12.22 2.28
CA MET A 97 19.53 -12.63 2.19
C MET A 97 20.37 -11.39 1.91
N GLY A 98 21.03 -10.87 2.95
CA GLY A 98 21.92 -9.73 2.83
C GLY A 98 22.40 -9.23 4.19
N PRO A 99 23.43 -8.38 4.23
CA PRO A 99 23.87 -7.72 5.45
C PRO A 99 22.70 -6.92 6.04
N GLN A 100 22.33 -7.23 7.28
CA GLN A 100 21.32 -6.47 8.00
C GLN A 100 21.93 -5.15 8.45
N CYS A 101 21.29 -4.04 8.08
CA CYS A 101 21.66 -2.75 8.64
C CYS A 101 21.45 -2.81 10.17
N PRO A 102 22.42 -2.34 10.99
CA PRO A 102 22.29 -2.38 12.45
C PRO A 102 21.23 -1.42 12.98
N VAL A 103 20.75 -0.49 12.14
CA VAL A 103 19.75 0.51 12.48
C VAL A 103 18.36 -0.03 12.13
N PRO A 104 17.42 -0.09 13.09
CA PRO A 104 16.05 -0.49 12.81
C PRO A 104 15.40 0.43 11.76
N GLN A 105 14.64 -0.15 10.83
CA GLN A 105 13.94 0.61 9.77
C GLN A 105 13.07 1.73 10.34
N GLY A 106 12.43 1.50 11.51
CA GLY A 106 11.60 2.51 12.17
C GLY A 106 12.35 3.79 12.55
N TYR A 107 13.65 3.71 12.82
CA TYR A 107 14.47 4.88 13.15
C TYR A 107 14.70 5.75 11.92
N ILE A 108 14.98 5.11 10.78
CA ILE A 108 15.14 5.79 9.49
C ILE A 108 13.84 6.51 9.13
N MET A 109 12.69 5.83 9.21
CA MET A 109 11.39 6.45 8.93
C MET A 109 11.07 7.61 9.89
N ALA A 110 11.44 7.52 11.17
CA ALA A 110 11.23 8.61 12.12
C ALA A 110 12.06 9.85 11.78
N LEU A 111 13.33 9.66 11.38
CA LEU A 111 14.19 10.75 10.93
C LEU A 111 13.69 11.39 9.64
N GLU A 112 13.19 10.60 8.69
CA GLU A 112 12.58 11.10 7.46
C GLU A 112 11.33 11.94 7.74
N LYS A 113 10.45 11.46 8.61
CA LYS A 113 9.25 12.21 9.05
C LYS A 113 9.62 13.52 9.75
N LEU A 114 10.64 13.50 10.61
CA LEU A 114 11.12 14.71 11.30
C LEU A 114 11.71 15.71 10.30
N ARG A 115 12.53 15.21 9.35
CA ARG A 115 13.10 16.02 8.28
C ARG A 115 12.01 16.70 7.46
N PHE A 116 11.00 15.93 7.03
CA PHE A 116 9.86 16.47 6.30
C PHE A 116 9.10 17.52 7.10
N ALA A 117 8.78 17.24 8.37
CA ALA A 117 8.05 18.17 9.23
C ALA A 117 8.75 19.53 9.41
N LEU A 118 10.09 19.53 9.48
CA LEU A 118 10.94 20.71 9.66
C LEU A 118 11.36 21.38 8.34
N ASN A 119 11.02 20.80 7.18
CA ASN A 119 11.33 21.37 5.88
C ASN A 119 10.31 22.48 5.55
N LEU A 120 10.77 23.72 5.49
CA LEU A 120 9.94 24.89 5.20
C LEU A 120 9.59 24.98 3.71
N ARG A 121 10.39 24.37 2.82
CA ARG A 121 10.10 24.35 1.37
C ARG A 121 8.78 23.65 1.07
N ARG A 122 8.34 22.74 1.94
CA ARG A 122 7.06 22.03 1.80
C ARG A 122 5.83 22.92 1.79
N LEU A 123 5.94 24.14 2.32
CA LEU A 123 4.84 25.11 2.37
C LEU A 123 4.65 25.85 1.05
N PHE A 124 5.60 25.75 0.13
CA PHE A 124 5.60 26.51 -1.14
C PHE A 124 5.33 25.61 -2.36
N ILE A 125 5.09 24.31 -2.16
CA ILE A 125 4.76 23.37 -3.22
C ILE A 125 3.24 23.24 -3.31
N ALA A 126 2.68 23.48 -4.50
CA ALA A 126 1.32 23.10 -4.83
C ALA A 126 1.35 21.65 -5.37
N VAL A 127 0.73 20.73 -4.63
CA VAL A 127 0.59 19.31 -5.02
C VAL A 127 -0.80 19.09 -5.60
#